data_AF-A0A2E1H4N6-F1
#
_entry.id   AF-A0A2E1H4N6-F1
#
_cell.length_a   1.000
_cell.length_b   1.000
_cell.length_c   1.000
_cell.angle_alpha   90.00
_cell.angle_beta   90.00
_cell.angle_gamma   90.00
#
_symmetry.space_group_name_H-M   'P 1'
#
loop_
_entity.id
_entity.type
_entity.pdbx_description
1 polymer ?
#
loop_
_entity_poly.entity_id
_entity_poly.type
_entity_poly.pdbx_seq_one_letter_code
_entity_poly.pdbx_strand_id
1 'polypeptide(L)'
;MKFSLLAYCVALLVSCATPAPTDAWSEGTLVIAITLEQRAQSLATDTSRVFGADNSQREHALSAGRDIENALRAHAQAWRALFAYSATIENELATQKTTYTKNGAIAHAFNDLHGRLLQTKLTAHFGLDLDTHREVVIGIGEASSVSEALIVASYGTDVICQSLALATEGVEQQLEHLNQRLVELYAVDSAPLLEQQRLLLGRQQRYQAVVNPRYDVEFELEQVAAEIAKNQSLMDKTLVATNELNAMCLANKLLLQQCVSACYEWGLCNQSLGQSSSAAIQNFRLFEERTEVISETK
;
A
#
# COMPACT_ATOMS: atom_id res chain seq x y z
N MET A 1 28.39 15.69 23.03
CA MET A 1 27.49 16.31 22.04
C MET A 1 26.54 15.24 21.53
N LYS A 2 25.36 15.17 22.14
CA LYS A 2 24.23 14.31 21.77
C LYS A 2 23.09 15.26 21.39
N PHE A 3 22.17 14.84 20.53
CA PHE A 3 21.09 15.63 19.90
C PHE A 3 21.40 16.20 18.50
N SER A 4 21.64 15.33 17.52
CA SER A 4 21.46 15.69 16.09
C SER A 4 20.97 14.54 15.18
N LEU A 5 20.95 13.30 15.65
CA LEU A 5 20.49 12.14 14.84
C LEU A 5 18.97 11.89 14.89
N LEU A 6 18.26 12.46 15.88
CA LEU A 6 16.80 12.30 16.00
C LEU A 6 16.02 13.25 15.07
N ALA A 7 16.61 14.37 14.65
CA ALA A 7 15.94 15.31 13.74
C ALA A 7 15.96 14.83 12.27
N TYR A 8 16.98 14.07 11.87
CA TYR A 8 17.09 13.56 10.50
C TYR A 8 16.19 12.34 10.23
N CYS A 9 15.89 11.55 11.27
CA CYS A 9 14.91 10.47 11.16
C CYS A 9 13.47 10.99 11.10
N VAL A 10 13.17 12.11 11.76
CA VAL A 10 11.83 12.71 11.71
C VAL A 10 11.60 13.46 10.39
N ALA A 11 12.61 14.12 9.82
CA ALA A 11 12.44 14.85 8.55
C ALA A 11 12.24 13.96 7.31
N LEU A 12 12.79 12.74 7.30
CA LEU A 12 12.53 11.74 6.24
C LEU A 12 11.21 10.97 6.45
N LEU A 13 10.61 11.05 7.64
CA LEU A 13 9.27 10.52 7.93
C LEU A 13 8.15 11.53 7.64
N VAL A 14 8.47 12.77 7.27
CA VAL A 14 7.49 13.85 7.05
C VAL A 14 7.04 13.97 5.57
N SER A 15 7.45 13.07 4.67
CA SER A 15 7.03 13.13 3.26
C SER A 15 6.16 11.99 2.73
N CYS A 16 5.85 10.92 3.49
CA CYS A 16 5.20 9.74 2.92
C CYS A 16 4.29 8.98 3.90
N ALA A 17 3.28 9.66 4.43
CA ALA A 17 2.04 9.07 4.95
C ALA A 17 1.15 10.22 5.44
N THR A 18 0.58 11.01 4.53
CA THR A 18 -0.72 11.60 4.86
C THR A 18 -1.64 10.42 5.14
N PRO A 19 -2.25 10.31 6.34
CA PRO A 19 -3.27 9.30 6.56
C PRO A 19 -4.30 9.45 5.44
N ALA A 20 -4.69 8.34 4.80
CA ALA A 20 -5.81 8.36 3.88
C ALA A 20 -6.96 9.09 4.58
N PRO A 21 -7.59 10.10 3.95
CA PRO A 21 -8.66 10.84 4.60
C PRO A 21 -9.72 9.84 5.06
N THR A 22 -10.34 10.09 6.22
CA THR A 22 -11.60 9.43 6.64
C THR A 22 -12.80 9.78 5.73
N ASP A 23 -12.49 10.25 4.53
CA ASP A 23 -13.41 10.62 3.47
C ASP A 23 -12.88 9.90 2.22
N ALA A 24 -13.26 8.64 2.07
CA ALA A 24 -12.81 7.83 0.94
C ALA A 24 -13.43 8.29 -0.39
N TRP A 25 -14.43 9.19 -0.37
CA TRP A 25 -15.17 9.65 -1.53
C TRP A 25 -14.43 10.77 -2.29
N SER A 26 -14.70 10.91 -3.59
CA SER A 26 -14.16 11.96 -4.45
C SER A 26 -12.63 12.14 -4.33
N GLU A 27 -12.14 13.31 -3.92
CA GLU A 27 -10.71 13.59 -3.80
C GLU A 27 -9.96 12.58 -2.92
N GLY A 28 -10.59 12.06 -1.86
CA GLY A 28 -9.98 11.03 -1.03
C GLY A 28 -9.78 9.70 -1.76
N THR A 29 -10.68 9.35 -2.68
CA THR A 29 -10.52 8.19 -3.58
C THR A 29 -9.24 8.34 -4.44
N LEU A 30 -8.99 9.56 -4.94
CA LEU A 30 -7.81 9.86 -5.75
C LEU A 30 -6.52 9.85 -4.94
N VAL A 31 -6.54 10.37 -3.70
CA VAL A 31 -5.40 10.32 -2.78
C VAL A 31 -4.98 8.87 -2.52
N ILE A 32 -5.93 7.96 -2.29
CA ILE A 32 -5.64 6.52 -2.10
C ILE A 32 -4.99 5.93 -3.36
N ALA A 33 -5.53 6.21 -4.54
CA ALA A 33 -4.96 5.73 -5.80
C ALA A 33 -3.50 6.18 -6.00
N ILE A 34 -3.21 7.47 -5.79
CA ILE A 34 -1.86 8.03 -5.90
C ILE A 34 -0.93 7.38 -4.87
N THR A 35 -1.38 7.22 -3.64
CA THR A 35 -0.59 6.61 -2.56
C THR A 35 -0.20 5.17 -2.89
N LEU A 36 -1.13 4.37 -3.42
CA LEU A 36 -0.86 2.99 -3.84
C LEU A 36 0.17 2.92 -4.97
N GLU A 37 0.09 3.81 -5.95
CA GLU A 37 1.04 3.85 -7.06
C GLU A 37 2.44 4.29 -6.61
N GLN A 38 2.52 5.28 -5.71
CA GLN A 38 3.77 5.67 -5.08
C GLN A 38 4.39 4.52 -4.29
N ARG A 39 3.58 3.78 -3.50
CA ARG A 39 4.06 2.60 -2.77
C ARG A 39 4.56 1.49 -3.68
N ALA A 40 3.88 1.23 -4.80
CA ALA A 40 4.37 0.27 -5.80
C ALA A 40 5.77 0.67 -6.28
N GLN A 41 5.97 1.95 -6.64
CA GLN A 41 7.27 2.44 -7.10
C GLN A 41 8.35 2.42 -6.00
N SER A 42 7.98 2.76 -4.77
CA SER A 42 8.89 2.69 -3.61
C SER A 42 9.30 1.26 -3.30
N LEU A 43 8.41 0.27 -3.39
CA LEU A 43 8.73 -1.12 -3.07
C LEU A 43 9.92 -1.65 -3.88
N ALA A 44 9.93 -1.41 -5.19
CA ALA A 44 11.03 -1.80 -6.06
C ALA A 44 12.33 -1.05 -5.72
N THR A 45 12.22 0.26 -5.50
CA THR A 45 13.35 1.13 -5.18
C THR A 45 14.00 0.77 -3.85
N ASP A 46 13.18 0.56 -2.81
CA ASP A 46 13.63 0.22 -1.48
C ASP A 46 14.20 -1.20 -1.43
N THR A 47 13.57 -2.16 -2.12
CA THR A 47 14.13 -3.52 -2.26
C THR A 47 15.49 -3.48 -2.95
N SER A 48 15.64 -2.71 -4.04
CA SER A 48 16.93 -2.50 -4.72
C SER A 48 17.97 -1.83 -3.81
N ARG A 49 17.54 -0.96 -2.89
CA ARG A 49 18.43 -0.25 -1.96
C ARG A 49 18.93 -1.20 -0.88
N VAL A 50 18.05 -2.01 -0.31
CA VAL A 50 18.38 -3.01 0.72
C VAL A 50 19.27 -4.12 0.14
N PHE A 51 18.89 -4.66 -1.01
CA PHE A 51 19.70 -5.62 -1.78
C PHE A 51 20.61 -4.86 -2.74
N GLY A 52 21.62 -4.17 -2.17
CA GLY A 52 22.60 -3.37 -2.91
C GLY A 52 23.24 -4.09 -4.11
N ALA A 53 23.94 -3.36 -4.97
CA ALA A 53 24.41 -3.88 -6.27
C ALA A 53 25.26 -5.17 -6.17
N ASP A 54 26.00 -5.32 -5.07
CA ASP A 54 26.88 -6.46 -4.83
C ASP A 54 26.19 -7.65 -4.13
N ASN A 55 24.89 -7.53 -3.81
CA ASN A 55 24.16 -8.60 -3.13
C ASN A 55 23.79 -9.72 -4.12
N SER A 56 24.17 -10.96 -3.79
CA SER A 56 23.95 -12.15 -4.64
C SER A 56 22.48 -12.48 -4.89
N GLN A 57 21.59 -12.09 -3.98
CA GLN A 57 20.15 -12.36 -4.01
C GLN A 57 19.33 -11.22 -4.60
N ARG A 58 19.96 -10.14 -5.06
CA ARG A 58 19.27 -8.93 -5.54
C ARG A 58 18.22 -9.21 -6.63
N GLU A 59 18.56 -9.97 -7.65
CA GLU A 59 17.62 -10.27 -8.75
C GLU A 59 16.44 -11.12 -8.26
N HIS A 60 16.68 -12.06 -7.35
CA HIS A 60 15.61 -12.87 -6.74
C HIS A 60 14.69 -12.00 -5.88
N ALA A 61 15.24 -11.07 -5.10
CA ALA A 61 14.49 -10.14 -4.28
C ALA A 61 13.61 -9.21 -5.13
N LEU A 62 14.18 -8.61 -6.18
CA LEU A 62 13.43 -7.75 -7.10
C LEU A 62 12.35 -8.51 -7.85
N SER A 63 12.65 -9.73 -8.31
CA SER A 63 11.65 -10.58 -8.97
C SER A 63 10.50 -10.94 -8.04
N ALA A 64 10.76 -11.24 -6.77
CA ALA A 64 9.72 -11.58 -5.79
C ALA A 64 8.79 -10.40 -5.49
N GLY A 65 9.29 -9.16 -5.57
CA GLY A 65 8.51 -7.95 -5.32
C GLY A 65 7.57 -7.54 -6.47
N ARG A 66 7.81 -8.01 -7.70
CA ARG A 66 7.06 -7.57 -8.89
C ARG A 66 5.57 -7.87 -8.83
N ASP A 67 5.19 -9.01 -8.26
CA ASP A 67 3.78 -9.40 -8.21
C ASP A 67 3.00 -8.46 -7.27
N ILE A 68 3.56 -8.12 -6.11
CA ILE A 68 2.99 -7.13 -5.19
C ILE A 68 2.95 -5.75 -5.82
N GLU A 69 4.03 -5.35 -6.49
CA GLU A 69 4.10 -4.06 -7.19
C GLU A 69 2.98 -3.93 -8.25
N ASN A 70 2.77 -4.98 -9.04
CA ASN A 70 1.70 -5.05 -10.02
C ASN A 70 0.31 -5.04 -9.36
N ALA A 71 0.14 -5.77 -8.24
CA ALA A 71 -1.11 -5.78 -7.49
C ALA A 71 -1.44 -4.39 -6.92
N LEU A 72 -0.46 -3.68 -6.34
CA LEU A 72 -0.63 -2.32 -5.85
C LEU A 72 -1.02 -1.34 -6.96
N ARG A 73 -0.40 -1.46 -8.15
CA ARG A 73 -0.80 -0.66 -9.33
C ARG A 73 -2.22 -0.99 -9.80
N ALA A 74 -2.60 -2.26 -9.82
CA ALA A 74 -3.94 -2.67 -10.19
C ALA A 74 -4.98 -2.10 -9.20
N HIS A 75 -4.68 -2.10 -7.90
CA HIS A 75 -5.52 -1.43 -6.89
C HIS A 75 -5.57 0.09 -7.14
N ALA A 76 -4.45 0.75 -7.45
CA ALA A 76 -4.46 2.17 -7.79
C ALA A 76 -5.39 2.48 -8.98
N GLN A 77 -5.43 1.61 -10.00
CA GLN A 77 -6.37 1.75 -11.13
C GLN A 77 -7.82 1.50 -10.72
N ALA A 78 -8.09 0.56 -9.81
CA ALA A 78 -9.43 0.34 -9.27
C ALA A 78 -9.95 1.58 -8.52
N TRP A 79 -9.11 2.19 -7.68
CA TRP A 79 -9.43 3.44 -6.99
C TRP A 79 -9.65 4.60 -7.97
N ARG A 80 -8.88 4.69 -9.07
CA ARG A 80 -9.15 5.69 -10.13
C ARG A 80 -10.49 5.48 -10.83
N ALA A 81 -10.93 4.23 -10.99
CA ALA A 81 -12.25 3.93 -11.53
C ALA A 81 -13.36 4.40 -10.58
N LEU A 82 -13.21 4.14 -9.28
CA LEU A 82 -14.13 4.66 -8.25
C LEU A 82 -14.17 6.19 -8.25
N PHE A 83 -13.03 6.87 -8.42
CA PHE A 83 -12.96 8.33 -8.49
C PHE A 83 -13.70 8.88 -9.72
N ALA A 84 -13.50 8.27 -10.88
CA ALA A 84 -14.19 8.68 -12.10
C ALA A 84 -15.71 8.50 -11.98
N TYR A 85 -16.15 7.45 -11.31
CA TYR A 85 -17.56 7.25 -10.98
C TYR A 85 -18.07 8.34 -10.05
N SER A 86 -17.44 8.56 -8.90
CA SER A 86 -17.89 9.55 -7.90
C SER A 86 -17.97 10.96 -8.50
N ALA A 87 -16.96 11.37 -9.28
CA ALA A 87 -16.95 12.66 -9.96
C ALA A 87 -18.11 12.82 -10.96
N THR A 88 -18.48 11.73 -11.64
CA THR A 88 -19.65 11.74 -12.55
C THR A 88 -20.94 11.91 -11.76
N ILE A 89 -21.11 11.19 -10.65
CA ILE A 89 -22.29 11.31 -9.78
C ILE A 89 -22.41 12.72 -9.23
N GLU A 90 -21.34 13.30 -8.72
CA GLU A 90 -21.31 14.67 -8.20
C GLU A 90 -21.73 15.70 -9.26
N ASN A 91 -21.21 15.58 -10.48
CA ASN A 91 -21.56 16.46 -11.58
C ASN A 91 -23.05 16.32 -11.97
N GLU A 92 -23.59 15.09 -12.04
CA GLU A 92 -25.00 14.89 -12.34
C GLU A 92 -25.92 15.37 -11.21
N LEU A 93 -25.47 15.33 -9.95
CA LEU A 93 -26.20 15.92 -8.82
C LEU A 93 -26.20 17.46 -8.87
N ALA A 94 -25.09 18.08 -9.24
CA ALA A 94 -24.95 19.54 -9.32
C ALA A 94 -25.70 20.19 -10.50
N THR A 95 -25.90 19.48 -11.61
CA THR A 95 -26.49 20.05 -12.83
C THR A 95 -28.03 20.11 -12.80
N GLN A 96 -28.64 21.08 -13.49
CA GLN A 96 -30.10 21.22 -13.61
C GLN A 96 -30.71 20.39 -14.77
N LYS A 97 -30.17 19.20 -15.05
CA LYS A 97 -30.68 18.32 -16.11
C LYS A 97 -31.99 17.63 -15.70
N THR A 98 -32.77 17.17 -16.69
CA THR A 98 -33.97 16.35 -16.43
C THR A 98 -33.59 14.99 -15.84
N THR A 99 -34.44 14.44 -14.97
CA THR A 99 -34.24 13.16 -14.27
C THR A 99 -33.84 12.01 -15.19
N TYR A 100 -34.56 11.83 -16.32
CA TYR A 100 -34.27 10.76 -17.28
C TYR A 100 -32.84 10.86 -17.85
N THR A 101 -32.38 12.07 -18.12
CA THR A 101 -31.01 12.32 -18.61
C THR A 101 -29.96 11.98 -17.56
N LYS A 102 -30.26 12.26 -16.28
CA LYS A 102 -29.37 11.95 -15.15
C LYS A 102 -29.29 10.44 -14.89
N ASN A 103 -30.42 9.73 -14.93
CA ASN A 103 -30.45 8.28 -14.72
C ASN A 103 -29.63 7.53 -15.77
N GLY A 104 -29.74 7.92 -17.05
CA GLY A 104 -28.90 7.38 -18.11
C GLY A 104 -27.40 7.63 -17.87
N ALA A 105 -27.02 8.81 -17.38
CA ALA A 105 -25.63 9.13 -17.04
C ALA A 105 -25.10 8.28 -15.86
N ILE A 106 -25.92 8.05 -14.82
CA ILE A 106 -25.58 7.19 -13.68
C ILE A 106 -25.40 5.73 -14.14
N ALA A 107 -26.30 5.24 -15.00
CA ALA A 107 -26.22 3.87 -15.54
C ALA A 107 -24.93 3.66 -16.37
N HIS A 108 -24.58 4.66 -17.20
CA HIS A 108 -23.33 4.65 -17.94
C HIS A 108 -22.11 4.71 -17.02
N ALA A 109 -22.13 5.57 -16.00
CA ALA A 109 -21.04 5.67 -15.03
C ALA A 109 -20.82 4.34 -14.28
N PHE A 110 -21.89 3.68 -13.84
CA PHE A 110 -21.80 2.37 -13.19
C PHE A 110 -21.26 1.30 -14.14
N ASN A 111 -21.73 1.27 -15.39
CA ASN A 111 -21.23 0.35 -16.40
C ASN A 111 -19.74 0.55 -16.68
N ASP A 112 -19.29 1.79 -16.80
CA ASP A 112 -17.89 2.15 -17.00
C ASP A 112 -17.03 1.80 -15.78
N LEU A 113 -17.54 2.02 -14.56
CA LEU A 113 -16.88 1.61 -13.32
C LEU A 113 -16.61 0.11 -13.33
N HIS A 114 -17.64 -0.71 -13.54
CA HIS A 114 -17.46 -2.17 -13.54
C HIS A 114 -16.53 -2.61 -14.68
N GLY A 115 -16.68 -2.06 -15.89
CA GLY A 115 -15.80 -2.36 -17.02
C GLY A 115 -14.32 -2.04 -16.76
N ARG A 116 -14.02 -0.89 -16.14
CA ARG A 116 -12.66 -0.50 -15.77
C ARG A 116 -12.10 -1.38 -14.66
N LEU A 117 -12.92 -1.77 -13.69
CA LEU A 117 -12.52 -2.69 -12.62
C LEU A 117 -12.11 -4.05 -13.19
N LEU A 118 -12.87 -4.62 -14.12
CA LEU A 118 -12.52 -5.89 -14.78
C LEU A 118 -11.16 -5.84 -15.51
N GLN A 119 -10.79 -4.68 -16.06
CA GLN A 119 -9.49 -4.50 -16.72
C GLN A 119 -8.30 -4.56 -15.74
N THR A 120 -8.52 -4.30 -14.45
CA THR A 120 -7.47 -4.39 -13.43
C THR A 120 -7.04 -5.83 -13.14
N LYS A 121 -7.89 -6.82 -13.45
CA LYS A 121 -7.68 -8.25 -13.18
C LYS A 121 -7.45 -8.60 -11.71
N LEU A 122 -7.80 -7.72 -10.78
CA LEU A 122 -7.75 -8.01 -9.33
C LEU A 122 -8.71 -9.14 -8.97
N THR A 123 -9.90 -9.11 -9.55
CA THR A 123 -10.91 -10.14 -9.41
C THR A 123 -11.60 -10.36 -10.77
N ALA A 124 -12.13 -11.56 -11.00
CA ALA A 124 -12.71 -11.92 -12.29
C ALA A 124 -14.04 -11.22 -12.59
N HIS A 125 -14.78 -10.83 -11.54
CA HIS A 125 -16.15 -10.29 -11.69
C HIS A 125 -16.55 -9.28 -10.61
N PHE A 126 -15.67 -8.93 -9.65
CA PHE A 126 -15.99 -8.01 -8.55
C PHE A 126 -17.31 -8.30 -7.84
N GLY A 127 -17.63 -9.59 -7.68
CA GLY A 127 -18.87 -10.05 -7.04
C GLY A 127 -20.14 -9.90 -7.88
N LEU A 128 -20.06 -9.32 -9.08
CA LEU A 128 -21.19 -9.13 -10.00
C LEU A 128 -21.05 -10.02 -11.23
N ASP A 129 -21.89 -11.05 -11.34
CA ASP A 129 -22.01 -11.77 -12.61
C ASP A 129 -22.67 -10.91 -13.70
N LEU A 130 -22.67 -11.43 -14.93
CA LEU A 130 -23.16 -10.69 -16.09
C LEU A 130 -24.65 -10.33 -15.97
N ASP A 131 -25.45 -11.21 -15.37
CA ASP A 131 -26.89 -11.03 -15.25
C ASP A 131 -27.21 -10.01 -14.16
N THR A 132 -26.57 -10.12 -13.00
CA THR A 132 -26.67 -9.15 -11.90
C THR A 132 -26.22 -7.75 -12.36
N HIS A 133 -25.12 -7.68 -13.11
CA HIS A 133 -24.66 -6.41 -13.70
C HIS A 133 -25.72 -5.78 -14.60
N ARG A 134 -26.33 -6.58 -15.49
CA ARG A 134 -27.37 -6.11 -16.40
C ARG A 134 -28.60 -5.63 -15.66
N GLU A 135 -29.04 -6.38 -14.65
CA GLU A 135 -30.18 -6.00 -13.80
C GLU A 135 -29.94 -4.66 -13.11
N VAL A 136 -28.74 -4.43 -12.56
CA VAL A 136 -28.39 -3.14 -11.95
C VAL A 136 -28.41 -2.02 -13.00
N VAL A 137 -27.75 -2.18 -14.15
CA VAL A 137 -27.70 -1.14 -15.20
C VAL A 137 -29.10 -0.79 -15.72
N ILE A 138 -29.94 -1.80 -15.99
CA ILE A 138 -31.33 -1.60 -16.44
C ILE A 138 -32.13 -0.90 -15.34
N GLY A 139 -32.04 -1.37 -14.10
CA GLY A 139 -32.77 -0.79 -12.97
C GLY A 139 -32.42 0.68 -12.70
N ILE A 140 -31.15 1.07 -12.87
CA ILE A 140 -30.74 2.48 -12.79
C ILE A 140 -31.40 3.31 -13.90
N GLY A 141 -31.41 2.80 -15.14
CA GLY A 141 -31.97 3.50 -16.29
C GLY A 141 -33.50 3.65 -16.25
N GLU A 142 -34.19 2.66 -15.69
CA GLU A 142 -35.66 2.63 -15.57
C GLU A 142 -36.20 3.31 -14.30
N ALA A 143 -35.31 3.73 -13.38
CA ALA A 143 -35.70 4.39 -12.14
C ALA A 143 -36.56 5.63 -12.38
N SER A 144 -37.55 5.86 -11.50
CA SER A 144 -38.48 6.99 -11.58
C SER A 144 -37.87 8.31 -11.10
N SER A 145 -36.77 8.23 -10.35
CA SER A 145 -36.05 9.38 -9.79
C SER A 145 -34.54 9.15 -9.75
N VAL A 146 -33.76 10.22 -9.62
CA VAL A 146 -32.30 10.13 -9.39
C VAL A 146 -31.99 9.42 -8.07
N SER A 147 -32.80 9.66 -7.03
CA SER A 147 -32.66 9.01 -5.73
C SER A 147 -32.78 7.49 -5.86
N GLU A 148 -33.81 7.03 -6.57
CA GLU A 148 -34.04 5.61 -6.83
C GLU A 148 -32.91 5.01 -7.69
N ALA A 149 -32.46 5.73 -8.72
CA ALA A 149 -31.32 5.32 -9.54
C ALA A 149 -30.04 5.10 -8.69
N LEU A 150 -29.77 6.01 -7.74
CA LEU A 150 -28.64 5.89 -6.82
C LEU A 150 -28.80 4.75 -5.81
N ILE A 151 -30.02 4.49 -5.32
CA ILE A 151 -30.30 3.32 -4.49
C ILE A 151 -29.98 2.03 -5.27
N VAL A 152 -30.46 1.90 -6.51
CA VAL A 152 -30.19 0.71 -7.33
C VAL A 152 -28.69 0.54 -7.58
N ALA A 153 -28.00 1.63 -7.95
CA ALA A 153 -26.55 1.62 -8.13
C ALA A 153 -25.81 1.23 -6.85
N SER A 154 -26.32 1.63 -5.67
CA SER A 154 -25.68 1.36 -4.38
C SER A 154 -25.53 -0.12 -4.07
N TYR A 155 -26.49 -0.96 -4.48
CA TYR A 155 -26.39 -2.42 -4.33
C TYR A 155 -25.22 -2.98 -5.14
N GLY A 156 -25.08 -2.56 -6.40
CA GLY A 156 -23.97 -2.99 -7.24
C GLY A 156 -22.62 -2.50 -6.72
N THR A 157 -22.54 -1.24 -6.28
CA THR A 157 -21.29 -0.68 -5.76
C THR A 157 -20.87 -1.30 -4.44
N ASP A 158 -21.81 -1.67 -3.56
CA ASP A 158 -21.50 -2.33 -2.29
C ASP A 158 -20.81 -3.68 -2.53
N VAL A 159 -21.34 -4.49 -3.45
CA VAL A 159 -20.73 -5.76 -3.86
C VAL A 159 -19.33 -5.56 -4.46
N ILE A 160 -19.16 -4.52 -5.28
CA ILE A 160 -17.85 -4.13 -5.83
C ILE A 160 -16.87 -3.76 -4.72
N CYS A 161 -17.28 -2.91 -3.77
CA CYS A 161 -16.44 -2.45 -2.66
C CYS A 161 -16.03 -3.60 -1.75
N GLN A 162 -16.94 -4.52 -1.42
CA GLN A 162 -16.63 -5.74 -0.67
C GLN A 162 -15.62 -6.61 -1.41
N SER A 163 -15.79 -6.79 -2.73
CA SER A 163 -14.85 -7.57 -3.54
C SER A 163 -13.48 -6.92 -3.64
N LEU A 164 -13.42 -5.59 -3.72
CA LEU A 164 -12.16 -4.84 -3.71
C LEU A 164 -11.46 -4.92 -2.34
N ALA A 165 -12.22 -4.87 -1.24
CA ALA A 165 -11.69 -5.06 0.10
C ALA A 165 -11.05 -6.46 0.25
N LEU A 166 -11.76 -7.52 -0.16
CA LEU A 166 -11.24 -8.89 -0.13
C LEU A 166 -9.98 -9.06 -1.01
N ALA A 167 -9.95 -8.44 -2.20
CA ALA A 167 -8.77 -8.44 -3.04
C ALA A 167 -7.57 -7.74 -2.36
N THR A 168 -7.85 -6.64 -1.64
CA THR A 168 -6.85 -5.88 -0.89
C THR A 168 -6.26 -6.69 0.27
N GLU A 169 -7.10 -7.41 1.02
CA GLU A 169 -6.68 -8.34 2.07
C GLU A 169 -5.81 -9.48 1.51
N GLY A 170 -6.11 -9.96 0.29
CA GLY A 170 -5.27 -10.94 -0.40
C GLY A 170 -3.85 -10.43 -0.67
N VAL A 171 -3.70 -9.15 -1.05
CA VAL A 171 -2.38 -8.52 -1.26
C VAL A 171 -1.63 -8.38 0.07
N GLU A 172 -2.34 -8.08 1.16
CA GLU A 172 -1.74 -7.99 2.51
C GLU A 172 -1.06 -9.31 2.89
N GLN A 173 -1.73 -10.45 2.67
CA GLN A 173 -1.17 -11.77 2.94
C GLN A 173 0.05 -12.07 2.05
N GLN A 174 -0.03 -11.75 0.75
CA GLN A 174 1.09 -11.95 -0.16
C GLN A 174 2.30 -11.09 0.23
N LEU A 175 2.07 -9.87 0.75
CA LEU A 175 3.12 -8.98 1.23
C LEU A 175 3.84 -9.57 2.46
N GLU A 176 3.13 -10.20 3.38
CA GLU A 176 3.75 -10.88 4.52
C GLU A 176 4.65 -12.04 4.07
N HIS A 177 4.17 -12.84 3.11
CA HIS A 177 4.97 -13.91 2.50
C HIS A 177 6.20 -13.37 1.78
N LEU A 178 6.05 -12.25 1.06
CA LEU A 178 7.18 -11.56 0.43
C LEU A 178 8.20 -11.12 1.48
N ASN A 179 7.75 -10.47 2.56
CA ASN A 179 8.66 -10.00 3.60
C ASN A 179 9.44 -11.15 4.23
N GLN A 180 8.78 -12.25 4.57
CA GLN A 180 9.44 -13.46 5.06
C GLN A 180 10.49 -13.96 4.05
N ARG A 181 10.11 -14.03 2.77
CA ARG A 181 11.02 -14.47 1.71
C ARG A 181 12.23 -13.55 1.55
N LEU A 182 12.05 -12.23 1.62
CA LEU A 182 13.15 -11.27 1.53
C LEU A 182 14.10 -11.38 2.73
N VAL A 183 13.57 -11.57 3.94
CA VAL A 183 14.38 -11.81 5.14
C VAL A 183 15.17 -13.11 5.02
N GLU A 184 14.55 -14.19 4.51
CA GLU A 184 15.24 -15.46 4.26
C GLU A 184 16.38 -15.31 3.24
N LEU A 185 16.15 -14.61 2.13
CA LEU A 185 17.18 -14.34 1.13
C LEU A 185 18.36 -13.58 1.74
N TYR A 186 18.10 -12.60 2.59
CA TYR A 186 19.17 -11.88 3.30
C TYR A 186 19.89 -12.74 4.36
N ALA A 187 19.17 -13.71 4.95
CA ALA A 187 19.74 -14.64 5.93
C ALA A 187 20.71 -15.66 5.31
N VAL A 188 20.56 -16.00 4.02
CA VAL A 188 21.52 -16.86 3.30
C VAL A 188 22.93 -16.26 3.34
N ASP A 189 23.04 -14.95 3.21
CA ASP A 189 24.33 -14.24 3.27
C ASP A 189 24.88 -14.11 4.71
N SER A 190 24.05 -14.30 5.74
CA SER A 190 24.44 -14.09 7.15
C SER A 190 24.89 -15.35 7.89
N ALA A 191 24.42 -16.54 7.48
CA ALA A 191 24.84 -17.80 8.08
C ALA A 191 26.37 -18.04 8.00
N PRO A 192 27.04 -17.79 6.86
CA PRO A 192 28.50 -17.90 6.76
C PRO A 192 29.24 -16.89 7.68
N LEU A 193 28.65 -15.71 7.92
CA LEU A 193 29.25 -14.69 8.78
C LEU A 193 29.31 -15.15 10.24
N LEU A 194 28.25 -15.80 10.73
CA LEU A 194 28.20 -16.35 12.09
C LEU A 194 29.24 -17.47 12.31
N GLU A 195 29.39 -18.35 11.31
CA GLU A 195 30.41 -19.39 11.35
C GLU A 195 31.82 -18.81 11.31
N GLN A 196 32.05 -17.83 10.42
CA GLN A 196 33.32 -17.12 10.35
C GLN A 196 33.65 -16.43 11.68
N GLN A 197 32.69 -15.77 12.32
CA GLN A 197 32.89 -15.13 13.63
C GLN A 197 33.36 -16.12 14.69
N ARG A 198 32.75 -17.32 14.75
CA ARG A 198 33.19 -18.39 15.68
C ARG A 198 34.62 -18.83 15.41
N LEU A 199 34.98 -19.01 14.14
CA LEU A 199 36.34 -19.40 13.74
C LEU A 199 37.37 -18.32 14.09
N LEU A 200 37.04 -17.05 13.88
CA LEU A 200 37.92 -15.92 14.20
C LEU A 200 38.14 -15.76 15.70
N LEU A 201 37.09 -15.87 16.51
CA LEU A 201 37.21 -15.86 17.98
C LEU A 201 38.07 -17.04 18.48
N GLY A 202 37.91 -18.23 17.88
CA GLY A 202 38.77 -19.37 18.18
C GLY A 202 40.23 -19.15 17.79
N ARG A 203 40.50 -18.48 16.65
CA ARG A 203 41.87 -18.06 16.25
C ARG A 203 42.46 -17.07 17.25
N GLN A 204 41.70 -16.06 17.66
CA GLN A 204 42.12 -15.05 18.64
C GLN A 204 42.52 -15.70 19.97
N GLN A 205 41.68 -16.60 20.51
CA GLN A 205 41.97 -17.32 21.74
C GLN A 205 43.24 -18.17 21.64
N ARG A 206 43.46 -18.82 20.49
CA ARG A 206 44.69 -19.59 20.26
C ARG A 206 45.92 -18.71 20.28
N TYR A 207 45.92 -17.58 19.57
CA TYR A 207 47.06 -16.66 19.55
C TYR A 207 47.34 -16.02 20.92
N GLN A 208 46.29 -15.70 21.70
CA GLN A 208 46.44 -15.21 23.08
C GLN A 208 47.10 -16.24 24.03
N ALA A 209 46.99 -17.54 23.72
CA ALA A 209 47.60 -18.62 24.50
C ALA A 209 49.03 -18.98 24.06
N VAL A 210 49.52 -18.44 22.94
CA VAL A 210 50.87 -18.74 22.43
C VAL A 210 51.93 -17.96 23.22
N VAL A 211 52.81 -18.69 23.90
CA VAL A 211 54.02 -18.14 24.53
C VAL A 211 55.23 -18.58 23.71
N ASN A 212 55.44 -17.99 22.54
CA ASN A 212 56.58 -18.30 21.67
C ASN A 212 57.25 -17.01 21.18
N PRO A 213 58.48 -16.70 21.62
CA PRO A 213 59.19 -15.46 21.28
C PRO A 213 59.70 -15.38 19.82
N ARG A 214 59.56 -16.44 19.02
CA ARG A 214 59.92 -16.45 17.59
C ARG A 214 58.73 -16.19 16.65
N TYR A 215 57.52 -16.10 17.18
CA TYR A 215 56.30 -15.89 16.41
C TYR A 215 55.77 -14.50 16.73
N ASP A 216 55.47 -13.71 15.69
CA ASP A 216 54.90 -12.38 15.83
C ASP A 216 53.41 -12.47 16.17
N VAL A 217 53.14 -12.84 17.42
CA VAL A 217 51.78 -13.00 17.96
C VAL A 217 51.01 -11.68 17.90
N GLU A 218 51.68 -10.54 18.06
CA GLU A 218 51.04 -9.22 18.04
C GLU A 218 50.48 -8.90 16.66
N PHE A 219 51.27 -9.09 15.60
CA PHE A 219 50.82 -8.90 14.22
C PHE A 219 49.61 -9.77 13.86
N GLU A 220 49.62 -11.04 14.26
CA GLU A 220 48.53 -11.98 13.99
C GLU A 220 47.24 -11.63 14.77
N LEU A 221 47.39 -11.16 16.02
CA LEU A 221 46.27 -10.66 16.81
C LEU A 221 45.66 -9.40 16.20
N GLU A 222 46.47 -8.49 15.66
CA GLU A 222 45.99 -7.30 14.93
C GLU A 222 45.20 -7.69 13.67
N GLN A 223 45.69 -8.64 12.88
CA GLN A 223 44.98 -9.13 11.70
C GLN A 223 43.64 -9.79 12.07
N VAL A 224 43.62 -10.67 13.07
CA VAL A 224 42.38 -11.33 13.52
C VAL A 224 41.40 -10.30 14.08
N ALA A 225 41.87 -9.28 14.81
CA ALA A 225 41.00 -8.20 15.29
C ALA A 225 40.38 -7.40 14.13
N ALA A 226 41.13 -7.12 13.07
CA ALA A 226 40.62 -6.47 11.87
C ALA A 226 39.59 -7.33 11.13
N GLU A 227 39.82 -8.64 11.02
CA GLU A 227 38.88 -9.60 10.42
C GLU A 227 37.57 -9.69 11.25
N ILE A 228 37.67 -9.73 12.59
CA ILE A 228 36.52 -9.71 13.49
C ILE A 228 35.72 -8.41 13.32
N ALA A 229 36.39 -7.25 13.29
CA ALA A 229 35.72 -5.97 13.11
C ALA A 229 34.99 -5.90 11.76
N LYS A 230 35.60 -6.43 10.69
CA LYS A 230 34.97 -6.52 9.37
C LYS A 230 33.75 -7.46 9.38
N ASN A 231 33.86 -8.63 10.00
CA ASN A 231 32.76 -9.59 10.11
C ASN A 231 31.59 -8.99 10.90
N GLN A 232 31.86 -8.34 12.04
CA GLN A 232 30.85 -7.64 12.83
C GLN A 232 30.15 -6.54 12.02
N SER A 233 30.91 -5.74 11.25
CA SER A 233 30.31 -4.72 10.38
C SER A 233 29.36 -5.30 9.33
N LEU A 234 29.66 -6.49 8.78
CA LEU A 234 28.77 -7.18 7.85
C LEU A 234 27.52 -7.75 8.54
N MET A 235 27.67 -8.28 9.75
CA MET A 235 26.54 -8.71 10.57
C MET A 235 25.61 -7.54 10.92
N ASP A 236 26.16 -6.40 11.31
CA ASP A 236 25.39 -5.20 11.64
C ASP A 236 24.60 -4.70 10.41
N LYS A 237 25.21 -4.73 9.21
CA LYS A 237 24.51 -4.42 7.95
C LYS A 237 23.33 -5.35 7.69
N THR A 238 23.49 -6.64 7.97
CA THR A 238 22.42 -7.64 7.82
C THR A 238 21.25 -7.34 8.74
N LEU A 239 21.53 -6.97 10.00
CA LEU A 239 20.49 -6.59 10.96
C LEU A 239 19.75 -5.33 10.51
N VAL A 240 20.47 -4.31 10.04
CA VAL A 240 19.87 -3.08 9.51
C VAL A 240 18.97 -3.38 8.31
N ALA A 241 19.44 -4.18 7.35
CA ALA A 241 18.66 -4.59 6.19
C ALA A 241 17.36 -5.32 6.57
N THR A 242 17.45 -6.25 7.52
CA THR A 242 16.27 -6.99 8.03
C THR A 242 15.25 -6.04 8.66
N ASN A 243 15.70 -5.07 9.44
CA ASN A 243 14.82 -4.06 10.04
C ASN A 243 14.16 -3.17 8.97
N GLU A 244 14.89 -2.79 7.93
CA GLU A 244 14.36 -2.00 6.83
C GLU A 244 13.28 -2.76 6.03
N LEU A 245 13.51 -4.06 5.73
CA LEU A 245 12.50 -4.90 5.08
C LEU A 245 11.21 -5.01 5.92
N ASN A 246 11.35 -5.26 7.22
CA ASN A 246 10.21 -5.32 8.13
C ASN A 246 9.46 -3.98 8.20
N ALA A 247 10.18 -2.85 8.22
CA ALA A 247 9.57 -1.53 8.21
C ALA A 247 8.80 -1.24 6.89
N MET A 248 9.38 -1.62 5.74
CA MET A 248 8.70 -1.53 4.44
C MET A 248 7.43 -2.38 4.41
N CYS A 249 7.49 -3.62 4.90
CA CYS A 249 6.34 -4.50 4.98
C CYS A 249 5.24 -3.90 5.86
N LEU A 250 5.59 -3.41 7.05
CA LEU A 250 4.63 -2.81 7.98
C LEU A 250 3.96 -1.57 7.38
N ALA A 251 4.71 -0.69 6.72
CA ALA A 251 4.16 0.51 6.10
C ALA A 251 3.15 0.18 4.99
N ASN A 252 3.44 -0.82 4.15
CA ASN A 252 2.52 -1.25 3.09
C ASN A 252 1.30 -1.99 3.67
N LYS A 253 1.49 -2.81 4.70
CA LYS A 253 0.39 -3.49 5.41
C LYS A 253 -0.61 -2.48 5.99
N LEU A 254 -0.13 -1.44 6.68
CA LEU A 254 -0.98 -0.39 7.24
C LEU A 254 -1.78 0.35 6.15
N LEU A 255 -1.16 0.62 4.99
CA LEU A 255 -1.88 1.23 3.87
C LEU A 255 -2.98 0.31 3.32
N LEU A 256 -2.71 -0.98 3.16
CA LEU A 256 -3.69 -1.94 2.66
C LEU A 256 -4.89 -2.05 3.62
N GLN A 257 -4.64 -2.08 4.92
CA GLN A 257 -5.70 -2.05 5.96
C GLN A 257 -6.55 -0.76 5.91
N GLN A 258 -5.91 0.38 5.62
CA GLN A 258 -6.62 1.64 5.38
C GLN A 258 -7.48 1.57 4.11
N CYS A 259 -6.97 0.97 3.03
CA CYS A 259 -7.72 0.77 1.80
C CYS A 259 -8.95 -0.13 2.02
N VAL A 260 -8.82 -1.19 2.83
CA VAL A 260 -9.95 -2.05 3.22
C VAL A 260 -11.02 -1.23 3.93
N SER A 261 -10.66 -0.47 4.96
CA SER A 261 -11.58 0.42 5.67
C SER A 261 -12.25 1.43 4.73
N ALA A 262 -11.45 2.04 3.85
CA ALA A 262 -11.92 3.01 2.88
C ALA A 262 -12.91 2.42 1.86
N CYS A 263 -12.77 1.14 1.48
CA CYS A 263 -13.76 0.48 0.61
C CYS A 263 -15.15 0.44 1.27
N TYR A 264 -15.20 0.12 2.56
CA TYR A 264 -16.46 0.09 3.31
C TYR A 264 -17.04 1.50 3.49
N GLU A 265 -16.20 2.49 3.84
CA GLU A 265 -16.62 3.89 3.92
C GLU A 265 -17.19 4.40 2.59
N TRP A 266 -16.51 4.09 1.47
CA TRP A 266 -16.95 4.48 0.14
C TRP A 266 -18.33 3.89 -0.20
N GLY A 267 -18.55 2.61 0.10
CA GLY A 267 -19.85 1.95 -0.09
C GLY A 267 -20.97 2.61 0.71
N LEU A 268 -20.72 2.96 1.97
CA LEU A 268 -21.67 3.68 2.83
C LEU A 268 -21.97 5.09 2.31
N CYS A 269 -20.95 5.82 1.84
CA CYS A 269 -21.13 7.13 1.20
C CYS A 269 -22.05 7.02 -0.01
N ASN A 270 -21.83 6.04 -0.89
CA ASN A 270 -22.68 5.86 -2.08
C ASN A 270 -24.13 5.47 -1.71
N GLN A 271 -24.33 4.65 -0.69
CA GLN A 271 -25.68 4.32 -0.20
C GLN A 271 -26.41 5.56 0.35
N SER A 272 -25.69 6.45 1.04
CA SER A 272 -26.28 7.66 1.63
C SER A 272 -26.81 8.64 0.58
N LEU A 273 -26.23 8.64 -0.64
CA LEU A 273 -26.67 9.47 -1.76
C LEU A 273 -28.08 9.12 -2.25
N GLY A 274 -28.48 7.86 -2.13
CA GLY A 274 -29.80 7.38 -2.54
C GLY A 274 -30.90 7.66 -1.50
N GLN A 275 -30.54 7.97 -0.26
CA GLN A 275 -31.49 8.25 0.81
C GLN A 275 -31.88 9.73 0.79
N SER A 276 -33.00 10.07 0.14
CA SER A 276 -33.54 11.44 0.06
C SER A 276 -33.97 11.98 1.44
N SER A 277 -33.00 12.33 2.28
CA SER A 277 -33.24 13.14 3.46
C SER A 277 -32.30 14.32 3.42
N SER A 278 -32.75 15.45 3.98
CA SER A 278 -31.91 16.60 4.26
C SER A 278 -30.60 16.24 5.00
N ALA A 279 -30.50 15.04 5.59
CA ALA A 279 -29.29 14.50 6.21
C ALA A 279 -28.21 14.08 5.20
N ALA A 280 -28.54 13.60 3.99
CA ALA A 280 -27.53 13.27 2.98
C ALA A 280 -26.86 14.56 2.45
N ILE A 281 -27.65 15.60 2.16
CA ILE A 281 -27.14 16.94 1.80
C ILE A 281 -26.46 17.62 3.00
N GLN A 282 -26.92 17.39 4.25
CA GLN A 282 -26.23 17.86 5.46
C GLN A 282 -24.91 17.14 5.68
N ASN A 283 -24.79 15.85 5.36
CA ASN A 283 -23.51 15.14 5.43
C ASN A 283 -22.56 15.75 4.39
N PHE A 284 -22.99 15.95 3.14
CA PHE A 284 -22.20 16.66 2.12
C PHE A 284 -21.82 18.10 2.53
N ARG A 285 -22.72 18.88 3.15
CA ARG A 285 -22.38 20.21 3.69
C ARG A 285 -21.46 20.18 4.90
N LEU A 286 -21.59 19.21 5.79
CA LEU A 286 -20.66 19.01 6.92
C LEU A 286 -19.26 18.60 6.43
N PHE A 287 -19.16 17.97 5.25
CA PHE A 287 -17.90 17.74 4.54
C PHE A 287 -17.35 19.03 3.92
N GLU A 288 -18.16 19.84 3.22
CA GLU A 288 -17.74 21.14 2.66
C GLU A 288 -17.33 22.17 3.76
N GLU A 289 -18.08 22.26 4.86
CA GLU A 289 -17.78 23.17 5.99
C GLU A 289 -16.48 22.76 6.72
N ARG A 290 -16.11 21.47 6.72
CA ARG A 290 -14.80 21.03 7.27
C ARG A 290 -13.63 21.43 6.38
N THR A 291 -13.81 21.51 5.07
CA THR A 291 -12.79 22.03 4.13
C THR A 291 -12.62 23.56 4.24
N GLU A 292 -13.69 24.32 4.50
CA GLU A 292 -13.57 25.77 4.73
C GLU A 292 -12.89 26.10 6.07
N VAL A 293 -13.19 25.38 7.16
CA VAL A 293 -12.55 25.60 8.47
C VAL A 293 -11.04 25.33 8.47
N ILE A 294 -10.54 24.44 7.60
CA ILE A 294 -9.10 24.18 7.42
C ILE A 294 -8.44 25.27 6.55
N SER A 295 -9.20 25.93 5.68
CA SER A 295 -8.71 27.06 4.87
C SER A 295 -8.61 28.37 5.65
N GLU A 296 -9.38 28.52 6.74
CA GLU A 296 -9.38 29.70 7.62
C GLU A 296 -8.45 29.58 8.85
N THR A 297 -7.79 28.44 9.05
CA THR A 297 -6.80 28.24 10.13
C THR A 297 -5.34 28.26 9.65
N LYS A 298 -5.04 28.93 8.54
CA LYS A 298 -3.68 29.34 8.16
C LYS A 298 -3.39 30.79 8.51
#